data_AF-A0A1Y3NMQ6-F1
#
_entry.id   AF-A0A1Y3NMQ6-F1
#
_cell.length_a   1.000
_cell.length_b   1.000
_cell.length_c   1.000
_cell.angle_alpha   90.00
_cell.angle_beta   90.00
_cell.angle_gamma   90.00
#
_symmetry.space_group_name_H-M   'P 1'
#
loop_
_entity.id
_entity.type
_entity.pdbx_description
1 polymer ?
#
loop_
_entity_poly.entity_id
_entity_poly.type
_entity_poly.pdbx_seq_one_letter_code
_entity_poly.pdbx_strand_id
1 'polypeptide(L)'
;TIDPKILKDFNVNEEDCEDTEVDVDKAFLKFEKRIAREPSQILRYARLHYNQEDAEPLWVCQDNKPSEIKNCPYCGSKCTFEFQIMPQLLNYLNIDDKNPNSLDWGTVAVYTCNANCQPKDKHYMEGFVYHQYFSNDGLNKRFKAIDIKQKIESGELTKEEIERIMKIKKEKDAAKTDS
;
A
#
# COMPACT_ATOMS: atom_id res chain seq x y z
N THR A 1 -21.37 20.63 16.75
CA THR A 1 -21.92 19.26 16.82
C THR A 1 -21.75 18.63 15.46
N ILE A 2 -21.19 17.43 15.39
CA ILE A 2 -20.92 16.69 14.14
C ILE A 2 -22.23 16.07 13.66
N ASP A 3 -22.52 16.11 12.36
CA ASP A 3 -23.78 15.61 11.78
C ASP A 3 -23.88 14.08 12.00
N PRO A 4 -24.96 13.55 12.59
CA PRO A 4 -25.17 12.12 12.78
C PRO A 4 -25.08 11.27 11.50
N LYS A 5 -25.30 11.87 10.31
CA LYS A 5 -25.12 11.18 9.03
C LYS A 5 -23.66 10.82 8.75
N ILE A 6 -22.72 11.67 9.18
CA ILE A 6 -21.27 11.45 9.01
C ILE A 6 -20.83 10.17 9.72
N LEU A 7 -21.31 9.94 10.95
CA LEU A 7 -20.98 8.74 11.71
C LEU A 7 -21.57 7.46 11.10
N LYS A 8 -22.69 7.56 10.39
CA LYS A 8 -23.30 6.41 9.69
C LYS A 8 -22.48 5.97 8.49
N ASP A 9 -21.81 6.90 7.81
CA ASP A 9 -20.97 6.57 6.66
C ASP A 9 -19.70 5.81 7.05
N PHE A 10 -19.27 5.84 8.32
CA PHE A 10 -18.17 5.02 8.84
C PHE A 10 -18.65 3.77 9.59
N ASN A 11 -19.94 3.44 9.51
CA ASN A 11 -20.48 2.22 10.10
C ASN A 11 -20.15 1.04 9.18
N VAL A 12 -19.50 0.02 9.71
CA VAL A 12 -19.04 -1.16 8.94
C VAL A 12 -20.18 -2.17 8.87
N ASN A 13 -20.59 -2.57 7.68
CA ASN A 13 -21.53 -3.69 7.48
C ASN A 13 -20.78 -5.01 7.63
N GLU A 14 -21.34 -5.97 8.37
CA GLU A 14 -20.70 -7.24 8.75
C GLU A 14 -20.61 -8.25 7.58
N GLU A 15 -21.25 -8.00 6.44
CA GLU A 15 -21.43 -9.00 5.37
C GLU A 15 -20.31 -9.07 4.30
N ASP A 16 -19.27 -8.23 4.36
CA ASP A 16 -18.23 -8.13 3.30
C ASP A 16 -16.86 -8.78 3.63
N CYS A 17 -16.75 -9.63 4.66
CA CYS A 17 -15.45 -10.13 5.15
C CYS A 17 -15.44 -11.64 5.39
N GLU A 18 -14.43 -12.35 4.87
CA GLU A 18 -14.21 -13.76 5.22
C GLU A 18 -13.70 -13.88 6.67
N ASP A 19 -14.47 -14.60 7.49
CA ASP A 19 -14.23 -14.86 8.91
C ASP A 19 -12.84 -15.44 9.20
N THR A 20 -12.00 -14.64 9.84
CA THR A 20 -10.96 -15.13 10.76
C THR A 20 -11.13 -14.38 12.09
N GLU A 21 -10.93 -15.05 13.23
CA GLU A 21 -11.15 -14.48 14.58
C GLU A 21 -10.36 -13.19 14.85
N VAL A 22 -9.34 -12.92 14.03
CA VAL A 22 -8.76 -11.59 13.82
C VAL A 22 -9.02 -11.21 12.36
N ASP A 23 -9.93 -10.27 12.12
CA ASP A 23 -10.30 -9.76 10.80
C ASP A 23 -9.07 -9.16 10.11
N VAL A 24 -8.28 -9.98 9.40
CA VAL A 24 -6.96 -9.66 8.81
C VAL A 24 -6.90 -10.13 7.36
N ASP A 25 -6.54 -9.22 6.45
CA ASP A 25 -6.41 -9.50 5.02
C ASP A 25 -5.47 -10.69 4.71
N LYS A 26 -5.88 -11.59 3.79
CA LYS A 26 -5.05 -12.66 3.23
C LYS A 26 -3.68 -12.16 2.73
N ALA A 27 -3.61 -10.94 2.19
CA ALA A 27 -2.34 -10.32 1.80
C ALA A 27 -1.41 -10.15 3.01
N PHE A 28 -1.94 -9.62 4.11
CA PHE A 28 -1.21 -9.42 5.35
C PHE A 28 -0.69 -10.73 5.95
N LEU A 29 -1.53 -11.78 5.99
CA LEU A 29 -1.10 -13.09 6.48
C LEU A 29 0.04 -13.69 5.62
N LYS A 30 -0.03 -13.52 4.30
CA LYS A 30 1.06 -13.93 3.39
C LYS A 30 2.33 -13.09 3.63
N PHE A 31 2.15 -11.80 3.89
CA PHE A 31 3.22 -10.87 4.23
C PHE A 31 3.93 -11.31 5.52
N GLU A 32 3.20 -11.43 6.63
CA GLU A 32 3.75 -11.84 7.93
C GLU A 32 4.44 -13.19 7.85
N LYS A 33 3.80 -14.19 7.24
CA LYS A 33 4.40 -15.53 7.09
C LYS A 33 5.72 -15.51 6.33
N ARG A 34 5.90 -14.58 5.38
CA ARG A 34 7.16 -14.41 4.66
C ARG A 34 8.20 -13.70 5.52
N ILE A 35 7.81 -12.62 6.20
CA ILE A 35 8.69 -11.83 7.07
C ILE A 35 9.18 -12.62 8.28
N ALA A 36 8.35 -13.49 8.85
CA ALA A 36 8.72 -14.32 10.00
C ALA A 36 9.96 -15.20 9.74
N ARG A 37 10.32 -15.45 8.48
CA ARG A 37 11.54 -16.20 8.11
C ARG A 37 12.81 -15.39 8.30
N GLU A 38 12.74 -14.08 8.07
CA GLU A 38 13.86 -13.15 8.26
C GLU A 38 13.33 -11.77 8.67
N PRO A 39 13.05 -11.57 9.98
CA PRO A 39 12.43 -10.34 10.47
C PRO A 39 13.32 -9.10 10.36
N SER A 40 14.64 -9.26 10.12
CA SER A 40 15.56 -8.14 9.93
C SER A 40 15.67 -7.69 8.47
N GLN A 41 15.01 -8.40 7.54
CA GLN A 41 15.08 -8.12 6.11
C GLN A 41 14.58 -6.71 5.78
N ILE A 42 15.47 -5.85 5.31
CA ILE A 42 15.13 -4.50 4.84
C ILE A 42 14.89 -4.42 3.31
N LEU A 43 15.37 -5.41 2.57
CA LEU A 43 15.30 -5.47 1.11
C LEU A 43 14.99 -6.89 0.64
N ARG A 44 14.01 -7.04 -0.25
CA ARG A 44 13.73 -8.28 -0.96
C ARG A 44 13.95 -8.07 -2.45
N TYR A 45 15.07 -8.59 -2.95
CA TYR A 45 15.35 -8.68 -4.38
C TYR A 45 14.69 -9.93 -4.96
N ALA A 46 13.98 -9.80 -6.08
CA ALA A 46 13.21 -10.89 -6.68
C ALA A 46 13.15 -10.79 -8.20
N ARG A 47 14.20 -10.27 -8.84
CA ARG A 47 14.25 -10.25 -10.29
C ARG A 47 14.43 -11.66 -10.84
N LEU A 48 13.48 -12.14 -11.63
CA LEU A 48 13.58 -13.43 -12.33
C LEU A 48 13.94 -13.20 -13.80
N HIS A 49 14.82 -14.05 -14.34
CA HIS A 49 15.29 -14.01 -15.73
C HIS A 49 14.60 -15.10 -16.58
N TYR A 50 14.50 -14.81 -17.89
CA TYR A 50 14.07 -15.64 -19.03
C TYR A 50 13.30 -16.94 -18.76
N ASN A 51 12.07 -16.99 -19.27
CA ASN A 51 11.15 -18.15 -19.27
C ASN A 51 10.57 -18.56 -17.91
N GLN A 52 10.62 -17.68 -16.91
CA GLN A 52 9.89 -17.85 -15.65
C GLN A 52 8.80 -16.78 -15.52
N GLU A 53 7.78 -17.08 -14.72
CA GLU A 53 6.76 -16.09 -14.35
C GLU A 53 7.41 -14.93 -13.59
N ASP A 54 6.95 -13.71 -13.86
CA ASP A 54 7.42 -12.53 -13.17
C ASP A 54 7.16 -12.67 -11.66
N ALA A 55 8.14 -12.28 -10.85
CA ALA A 55 7.96 -12.29 -9.41
C ALA A 55 6.95 -11.23 -9.00
N GLU A 56 6.08 -11.56 -8.06
CA GLU A 56 5.15 -10.59 -7.48
C GLU A 56 5.74 -9.93 -6.22
N PRO A 57 5.44 -8.63 -6.00
CA PRO A 57 5.73 -7.99 -4.73
C PRO A 57 4.93 -8.63 -3.59
N LEU A 58 5.51 -8.58 -2.40
CA LEU A 58 4.84 -8.94 -1.16
C LEU A 58 4.11 -7.70 -0.64
N TRP A 59 2.79 -7.70 -0.81
CA TRP A 59 1.89 -6.62 -0.39
C TRP A 59 1.37 -6.85 1.03
N VAL A 60 1.17 -5.76 1.75
CA VAL A 60 0.62 -5.73 3.11
C VAL A 60 -0.91 -5.77 3.08
N CYS A 61 -1.52 -5.22 2.02
CA CYS A 61 -2.96 -5.24 1.77
C CYS A 61 -3.28 -5.55 0.30
N GLN A 62 -4.47 -6.12 0.04
CA GLN A 62 -5.00 -6.39 -1.29
C GLN A 62 -5.34 -5.10 -2.04
N ASP A 63 -5.78 -4.07 -1.32
CA ASP A 63 -6.12 -2.77 -1.88
C ASP A 63 -4.87 -1.93 -2.17
N ASN A 64 -5.01 -0.93 -3.05
CA ASN A 64 -3.96 0.03 -3.41
C ASN A 64 -2.71 -0.59 -4.05
N LYS A 65 -2.90 -1.65 -4.84
CA LYS A 65 -1.87 -2.20 -5.72
C LYS A 65 -1.86 -1.47 -7.07
N PRO A 66 -0.73 -1.44 -7.78
CA PRO A 66 -0.72 -0.99 -9.17
C PRO A 66 -1.67 -1.84 -10.01
N SER A 67 -2.58 -1.20 -10.74
CA SER A 67 -3.41 -1.86 -11.75
C SER A 67 -2.67 -2.12 -13.06
N GLU A 68 -1.73 -1.22 -13.41
CA GLU A 68 -0.90 -1.34 -14.60
C GLU A 68 0.51 -0.80 -14.33
N ILE A 69 1.51 -1.51 -14.85
CA ILE A 69 2.91 -1.07 -14.85
C ILE A 69 3.25 -0.58 -16.24
N LYS A 70 3.69 0.68 -16.34
CA LYS A 70 4.09 1.28 -17.61
C LYS A 70 5.28 0.52 -18.22
N ASN A 71 5.29 0.42 -19.54
CA ASN A 71 6.44 -0.11 -20.28
C ASN A 71 7.65 0.82 -20.18
N CYS A 72 8.82 0.26 -20.44
CA CYS A 72 10.08 0.98 -20.49
C CYS A 72 9.99 2.12 -21.52
N PRO A 73 10.26 3.37 -21.13
CA PRO A 73 10.13 4.52 -22.02
C PRO A 73 11.20 4.55 -23.14
N TYR A 74 12.24 3.70 -23.04
CA TYR A 74 13.35 3.70 -23.97
C TYR A 74 13.29 2.61 -25.03
N CYS A 75 12.91 1.38 -24.67
CA CYS A 75 12.83 0.26 -25.62
C CYS A 75 11.42 -0.30 -25.81
N GLY A 76 10.43 0.20 -25.06
CA GLY A 76 9.04 -0.26 -25.13
C GLY A 76 8.79 -1.64 -24.50
N SER A 77 9.81 -2.33 -23.99
CA SER A 77 9.64 -3.62 -23.30
C SER A 77 8.96 -3.44 -21.95
N LYS A 78 8.35 -4.51 -21.42
CA LYS A 78 7.64 -4.45 -20.13
C LYS A 78 8.59 -4.09 -18.98
N CYS A 79 8.08 -3.34 -18.01
CA CYS A 79 8.74 -3.21 -16.72
C CYS A 79 8.16 -4.25 -15.77
N THR A 80 9.03 -5.00 -15.11
CA THR A 80 8.66 -6.09 -14.20
C THR A 80 9.26 -5.83 -12.83
N PHE A 81 8.70 -6.47 -11.81
CA PHE A 81 9.15 -6.30 -10.43
C PHE A 81 10.61 -6.73 -10.29
N GLU A 82 11.43 -5.86 -9.70
CA GLU A 82 12.85 -6.15 -9.46
C GLU A 82 13.12 -6.40 -7.99
N PHE A 83 12.72 -5.46 -7.13
CA PHE A 83 12.91 -5.56 -5.70
C PHE A 83 11.89 -4.73 -4.93
N GLN A 84 11.74 -5.03 -3.65
CA GLN A 84 10.97 -4.21 -2.72
C GLN A 84 11.79 -3.83 -1.48
N ILE A 85 11.54 -2.63 -0.98
CA ILE A 85 12.03 -2.16 0.32
C ILE A 85 10.98 -2.50 1.37
N MET A 86 11.44 -3.10 2.44
CA MET A 86 10.61 -3.64 3.51
C MET A 86 10.40 -2.62 4.64
N PRO A 87 9.30 -2.69 5.41
CA PRO A 87 8.99 -1.74 6.49
C PRO A 87 10.03 -1.78 7.62
N GLN A 88 10.72 -2.90 7.79
CA GLN A 88 11.78 -3.10 8.78
C GLN A 88 12.88 -2.05 8.70
N LEU A 89 13.11 -1.46 7.52
CA LEU A 89 14.09 -0.39 7.35
C LEU A 89 13.74 0.84 8.20
N LEU A 90 12.45 1.12 8.42
CA LEU A 90 11.99 2.25 9.25
C LEU A 90 12.56 2.18 10.67
N ASN A 91 12.78 0.98 11.21
CA ASN A 91 13.36 0.80 12.55
C ASN A 91 14.81 1.28 12.67
N TYR A 92 15.51 1.40 11.54
CA TYR A 92 16.90 1.88 11.47
C TYR A 92 16.98 3.34 11.05
N LEU A 93 15.85 3.92 10.65
CA LEU A 93 15.73 5.34 10.40
C LEU A 93 15.32 5.97 11.73
N ASN A 94 16.07 6.96 12.19
CA ASN A 94 15.75 7.71 13.42
C ASN A 94 14.53 8.62 13.17
N ILE A 95 13.37 8.02 12.92
CA ILE A 95 12.10 8.68 12.62
C ILE A 95 11.42 9.03 13.94
N ASP A 96 10.89 10.24 14.03
CA ASP A 96 10.04 10.67 15.14
C ASP A 96 8.64 10.07 14.98
N ASP A 97 8.34 9.04 15.76
CA ASP A 97 7.09 8.28 15.77
C ASP A 97 5.88 9.11 16.25
N LYS A 98 6.13 10.29 16.84
CA LYS A 98 5.08 11.20 17.31
C LYS A 98 4.68 12.23 16.25
N ASN A 99 5.45 12.34 15.17
CA ASN A 99 5.12 13.26 14.10
C ASN A 99 4.09 12.59 13.17
N PRO A 100 2.87 13.14 12.99
CA PRO A 100 1.88 12.58 12.08
C PRO A 100 2.33 12.59 10.60
N ASN A 101 3.38 13.35 10.26
CA ASN A 101 4.02 13.34 8.95
C ASN A 101 5.30 12.49 8.92
N SER A 102 5.49 11.62 9.92
CA SER A 102 6.58 10.66 9.97
C SER A 102 6.54 9.76 8.74
N LEU A 103 7.72 9.37 8.27
CA LEU A 103 7.86 8.47 7.16
C LEU A 103 7.34 7.07 7.55
N ASP A 104 6.40 6.55 6.75
CA ASP A 104 5.82 5.23 6.93
C ASP A 104 5.62 4.55 5.58
N TRP A 105 5.81 3.23 5.52
CA TRP A 105 5.41 2.37 4.41
C TRP A 105 5.24 0.95 4.91
N GLY A 106 4.28 0.22 4.34
CA GLY A 106 4.16 -1.22 4.44
C GLY A 106 5.02 -1.95 3.40
N THR A 107 5.14 -1.43 2.18
CA THR A 107 6.07 -1.95 1.17
C THR A 107 6.35 -0.88 0.11
N VAL A 108 7.58 -0.85 -0.41
CA VAL A 108 7.92 -0.03 -1.59
C VAL A 108 8.40 -0.97 -2.68
N ALA A 109 7.57 -1.20 -3.69
CA ALA A 109 7.86 -2.07 -4.82
C ALA A 109 8.49 -1.28 -5.98
N VAL A 110 9.58 -1.80 -6.53
CA VAL A 110 10.34 -1.18 -7.63
C VAL A 110 10.27 -2.07 -8.86
N TYR A 111 9.97 -1.44 -10.00
CA TYR A 111 9.82 -2.08 -11.29
C TYR A 111 10.80 -1.48 -12.30
N THR A 112 11.43 -2.34 -13.09
CA THR A 112 12.46 -1.95 -14.06
C THR A 112 12.29 -2.69 -15.38
N CYS A 113 12.93 -2.19 -16.43
CA CYS A 113 12.88 -2.80 -17.75
C CYS A 113 13.38 -4.25 -17.72
N ASN A 114 12.53 -5.20 -18.12
CA ASN A 114 12.90 -6.62 -18.15
C ASN A 114 13.95 -6.96 -19.22
N ALA A 115 14.04 -6.15 -20.28
CA ALA A 115 15.00 -6.32 -21.36
C ALA A 115 16.39 -5.78 -21.03
N ASN A 116 16.59 -5.17 -19.85
CA ASN A 116 17.86 -4.55 -19.47
C ASN A 116 18.41 -3.61 -20.55
N CYS A 117 17.53 -2.83 -21.19
CA CYS A 117 17.97 -1.96 -22.28
C CYS A 117 18.98 -0.93 -21.78
N GLN A 118 19.98 -0.63 -22.61
CA GLN A 118 21.02 0.36 -22.33
C GLN A 118 21.10 1.35 -23.50
N PRO A 119 20.24 2.39 -23.52
CA PRO A 119 20.31 3.44 -24.52
C PRO A 119 21.65 4.16 -24.44
N LYS A 120 22.29 4.42 -25.58
CA LYS A 120 23.67 4.96 -25.65
C LYS A 120 23.85 6.30 -24.92
N ASP A 121 22.80 7.12 -24.87
CA ASP A 121 22.85 8.48 -24.30
C ASP A 121 22.28 8.55 -22.87
N LYS A 122 22.17 7.40 -22.17
CA LYS A 122 21.62 7.32 -20.81
C LYS A 122 22.56 6.58 -19.86
N HIS A 123 22.91 7.23 -18.76
CA HIS A 123 23.68 6.63 -17.66
C HIS A 123 22.79 6.14 -16.51
N TYR A 124 21.60 6.71 -16.38
CA TYR A 124 20.59 6.31 -15.41
C TYR A 124 19.31 5.93 -16.14
N MET A 125 18.68 4.86 -15.68
CA MET A 125 17.45 4.34 -16.25
C MET A 125 16.29 4.72 -15.34
N GLU A 126 15.22 5.24 -15.95
CA GLU A 126 13.95 5.43 -15.25
C GLU A 126 13.36 4.08 -14.84
N GLY A 127 12.99 3.98 -13.56
CA GLY A 127 12.22 2.87 -12.99
C GLY A 127 10.92 3.39 -12.40
N PHE A 128 9.99 2.47 -12.14
CA PHE A 128 8.69 2.80 -11.55
C PHE A 128 8.66 2.32 -10.10
N VAL A 129 8.08 3.14 -9.22
CA VAL A 129 7.98 2.85 -7.79
C VAL A 129 6.53 2.94 -7.37
N TYR A 130 6.07 1.93 -6.63
CA TYR A 130 4.79 1.93 -5.95
C TYR A 130 5.01 1.75 -4.46
N HIS A 131 4.48 2.67 -3.66
CA HIS A 131 4.46 2.55 -2.22
C HIS A 131 3.06 2.12 -1.75
N GLN A 132 3.03 1.36 -0.68
CA GLN A 132 1.83 1.09 0.12
C GLN A 132 2.14 1.60 1.52
N TYR A 133 1.31 2.48 2.09
CA TYR A 133 1.51 3.05 3.42
C TYR A 133 0.97 2.11 4.49
N PHE A 134 1.68 1.90 5.60
CA PHE A 134 1.16 1.03 6.64
C PHE A 134 -0.05 1.68 7.33
N SER A 135 0.02 2.97 7.63
CA SER A 135 -1.06 3.78 8.22
C SER A 135 -2.33 3.76 7.36
N ASN A 136 -2.18 3.86 6.03
CA ASN A 136 -3.32 4.02 5.12
C ASN A 136 -3.78 2.71 4.48
N ASP A 137 -2.96 1.66 4.51
CA ASP A 137 -3.21 0.40 3.80
C ASP A 137 -3.02 -0.84 4.68
N GLY A 138 -2.20 -0.80 5.73
CA GLY A 138 -1.88 -1.94 6.60
C GLY A 138 -2.94 -2.35 7.65
N LEU A 139 -3.88 -1.46 7.99
CA LEU A 139 -5.02 -1.79 8.86
C LEU A 139 -6.27 -2.12 8.06
N ASN A 140 -7.03 -3.15 8.45
CA ASN A 140 -8.27 -3.52 7.76
C ASN A 140 -9.26 -2.35 7.73
N LYS A 141 -10.10 -2.31 6.69
CA LYS A 141 -11.12 -1.27 6.48
C LYS A 141 -11.97 -1.04 7.74
N ARG A 142 -12.25 -2.10 8.49
CA ARG A 142 -12.93 -2.06 9.79
C ARG A 142 -12.15 -1.28 10.84
N PHE A 143 -10.88 -1.59 11.06
CA PHE A 143 -10.03 -0.87 12.02
C PHE A 143 -9.83 0.59 11.63
N LYS A 144 -9.67 0.91 10.33
CA LYS A 144 -9.60 2.29 9.86
C LYS A 144 -10.90 3.05 10.07
N ALA A 145 -12.04 2.44 9.80
CA ALA A 145 -13.34 3.07 10.03
C ALA A 145 -13.59 3.31 11.52
N ILE A 146 -13.18 2.37 12.39
CA ILE A 146 -13.25 2.52 13.85
C ILE A 146 -12.31 3.62 14.34
N ASP A 147 -11.05 3.66 13.89
CA ASP A 147 -10.06 4.69 14.26
C ASP A 147 -10.53 6.09 13.83
N ILE A 148 -10.99 6.24 12.57
CA ILE A 148 -11.53 7.51 12.07
C ILE A 148 -12.77 7.91 12.88
N LYS A 149 -13.67 6.97 13.19
CA LYS A 149 -14.84 7.25 14.02
C LYS A 149 -14.45 7.73 15.42
N GLN A 150 -13.48 7.08 16.07
CA GLN A 150 -12.95 7.49 17.37
C GLN A 150 -12.30 8.88 17.31
N LYS A 151 -11.57 9.20 16.24
CA LYS A 151 -10.96 10.52 16.01
C LYS A 151 -11.99 11.63 15.75
N ILE A 152 -13.08 11.30 15.06
CA ILE A 152 -14.22 12.20 14.88
C ILE A 152 -14.92 12.45 16.23
N GLU A 153 -15.15 11.41 17.01
CA GLU A 153 -15.82 11.49 18.32
C GLU A 153 -14.99 12.22 19.39
N SER A 154 -13.67 12.02 19.39
CA SER A 154 -12.71 12.71 20.27
C SER A 154 -12.39 14.14 19.83
N GLY A 155 -12.74 14.52 18.60
CA GLY A 155 -12.49 15.84 18.04
C GLY A 155 -11.05 16.07 17.57
N GLU A 156 -10.26 15.01 17.39
CA GLU A 156 -8.90 15.06 16.86
C GLU A 156 -8.85 15.48 15.38
N LEU A 157 -9.94 15.25 14.63
CA LEU A 157 -10.06 15.64 13.23
C LEU A 157 -10.82 16.95 13.05
N THR A 158 -10.26 17.84 12.24
CA THR A 158 -10.92 19.07 11.81
C THR A 158 -12.01 18.78 10.78
N LYS A 159 -12.94 19.72 10.61
CA LYS A 159 -14.01 19.61 9.59
C LYS A 159 -13.44 19.47 8.17
N GLU A 160 -12.36 20.18 7.87
CA GLU A 160 -11.71 20.13 6.55
C GLU A 160 -11.07 18.75 6.29
N GLU A 161 -10.47 18.13 7.30
CA GLU A 161 -9.91 16.78 7.20
C GLU A 161 -11.01 15.73 7.02
N ILE A 162 -12.13 15.86 7.75
CA ILE A 162 -13.30 14.98 7.60
C ILE A 162 -13.86 15.07 6.18
N GLU A 163 -14.00 16.28 5.62
CA GLU A 163 -14.47 16.48 4.24
C GLU A 163 -13.53 15.85 3.20
N ARG A 164 -12.21 15.96 3.40
CA ARG A 164 -11.21 15.30 2.53
C ARG A 164 -11.31 13.79 2.60
N ILE A 165 -11.43 13.21 3.79
CA ILE A 165 -11.58 11.77 3.99
C ILE A 165 -12.85 11.27 3.28
N MET A 166 -13.97 11.98 3.41
CA MET A 166 -15.21 11.63 2.71
C MET A 166 -15.09 11.69 1.19
N LYS A 167 -14.40 12.71 0.67
CA LYS A 167 -14.16 12.84 -0.77
C LYS A 167 -13.37 11.65 -1.30
N ILE A 168 -12.27 11.28 -0.63
CA ILE A 168 -11.45 10.12 -0.98
C ILE A 168 -12.27 8.82 -0.90
N LYS A 169 -13.09 8.66 0.15
CA LYS A 169 -13.95 7.49 0.29
C LYS A 169 -14.93 7.37 -0.89
N LYS A 170 -15.59 8.46 -1.25
CA LYS A 170 -16.54 8.51 -2.38
C LYS A 170 -15.88 8.20 -3.72
N GLU A 171 -14.65 8.67 -3.93
CA GLU A 171 -13.85 8.35 -5.12
C GLU A 171 -13.46 6.86 -5.17
N LYS A 172 -13.08 6.26 -4.02
CA LYS A 172 -12.78 4.83 -3.93
C LYS A 172 -14.01 3.93 -4.12
N ASP A 173 -15.16 4.33 -3.59
CA ASP A 173 -16.40 3.57 -3.73
C ASP A 173 -16.90 3.62 -5.18
N ALA A 174 -16.77 4.77 -5.86
CA ALA A 174 -17.08 4.89 -7.29
C ALA A 174 -16.16 4.02 -8.17
N ALA A 175 -14.87 3.91 -7.83
CA ALA A 175 -13.92 3.09 -8.57
C ALA A 175 -14.18 1.58 -8.47
N LYS A 176 -14.91 1.12 -7.43
CA LYS A 176 -15.30 -0.29 -7.27
C LYS A 176 -16.55 -0.68 -8.06
N THR A 177 -17.44 0.26 -8.34
CA THR A 177 -18.65 -0.01 -9.12
C THR A 177 -18.39 -0.13 -10.63
N ASP A 178 -17.21 0.31 -11.08
CA ASP A 178 -16.80 0.30 -12.50
C ASP A 178 -15.82 -0.85 -12.86
N SER A 179 -15.51 -1.78 -11.94
CA SER A 179 -14.65 -2.96 -12.16
C SER A 179 -15.39 -4.27 -11.95
#